data_AF-A0AAI8BV11-F1
#
_entry.id   AF-A0AAI8BV11-F1
#
_cell.length_a   1.000
_cell.length_b   1.000
_cell.length_c   1.000
_cell.angle_alpha   90.00
_cell.angle_beta   90.00
_cell.angle_gamma   90.00
#
_symmetry.space_group_name_H-M   'P 1'
#
loop_
_entity.id
_entity.type
_entity.pdbx_description
1 polymer ?
#
loop_
_entity_poly.entity_id
_entity_poly.type
_entity_poly.pdbx_seq_one_letter_code
_entity_poly.pdbx_strand_id
1 'polypeptide(L)'
;MMTSCKREKQEVLDVFDNVNKETEFENSKYDRDYLVMFKDSAIAHPETYAVAQINAEEFHYKTTQLIEQLEHVKNEIDNFIGEVDNYEMMDKLVNPVFFSNDSLNSTGIYLKQIISDYYTSVEDQVYFFADIEKKVQSSFNLEPVINVEGEKKEWVDYHFKDFPSIAAKVKISQLQETAIQIEREYYEALMKKPKF
;
A
#
# COMPACT_ATOMS: atom_id res chain seq x y z
N MET A 1 7.20 -1.62 37.39
CA MET A 1 7.85 -1.96 36.11
C MET A 1 6.86 -2.02 34.92
N MET A 2 5.63 -2.52 35.08
CA MET A 2 4.67 -2.62 33.95
C MET A 2 4.19 -1.27 33.37
N THR A 3 4.26 -0.17 34.13
CA THR A 3 3.83 1.17 33.68
C THR A 3 4.84 1.89 32.78
N SER A 4 6.13 1.53 32.82
CA SER A 4 7.16 2.14 31.94
C SER A 4 7.06 1.59 30.52
N CYS A 5 6.95 0.27 30.39
CA CYS A 5 6.87 -0.43 29.10
C CYS A 5 5.59 -0.07 28.32
N LYS A 6 4.45 0.15 29.01
CA LYS A 6 3.21 0.65 28.38
C LYS A 6 3.37 2.06 27.83
N ARG A 7 4.06 2.95 28.57
CA ARG A 7 4.27 4.34 28.16
C ARG A 7 5.24 4.46 26.98
N GLU A 8 6.29 3.63 26.96
CA GLU A 8 7.24 3.57 25.84
C GLU A 8 6.58 3.07 24.55
N LYS A 9 5.70 2.05 24.62
CA LYS A 9 4.92 1.60 23.45
C LYS A 9 3.97 2.70 22.93
N GLN A 10 3.34 3.43 23.83
CA GLN A 10 2.45 4.55 23.51
C GLN A 10 3.20 5.68 22.78
N GLU A 11 4.31 6.15 23.32
CA GLU A 11 5.11 7.21 22.69
C GLU A 11 5.62 6.82 21.31
N VAL A 12 6.03 5.56 21.12
CA VAL A 12 6.47 5.05 19.82
C VAL A 12 5.34 5.06 18.80
N LEU A 13 4.13 4.67 19.19
CA LEU A 13 2.96 4.61 18.31
C LEU A 13 2.45 6.00 17.92
N ASP A 14 2.39 6.93 18.88
CA ASP A 14 2.02 8.32 18.60
C ASP A 14 2.99 8.97 17.60
N VAL A 15 4.28 8.63 17.68
CA VAL A 15 5.28 9.08 16.70
C VAL A 15 5.04 8.43 15.34
N PHE A 16 4.78 7.12 15.28
CA PHE A 16 4.46 6.45 14.01
C PHE A 16 3.22 7.03 13.33
N ASP A 17 2.15 7.26 14.08
CA ASP A 17 0.90 7.81 13.55
C ASP A 17 1.07 9.24 13.05
N ASN A 18 1.83 10.08 13.76
CA ASN A 18 2.11 11.46 13.32
C ASN A 18 2.97 11.49 12.06
N VAL A 19 4.02 10.66 12.01
CA VAL A 19 4.86 10.54 10.81
C VAL A 19 4.02 10.05 9.62
N ASN A 20 3.15 9.06 9.80
CA ASN A 20 2.29 8.56 8.74
C ASN A 20 1.31 9.62 8.21
N LYS A 21 0.75 10.47 9.08
CA LYS A 21 -0.14 11.57 8.65
C LYS A 21 0.61 12.67 7.89
N GLU A 22 1.81 13.02 8.33
CA GLU A 22 2.65 14.01 7.64
C GLU A 22 3.06 13.50 6.25
N THR A 23 3.47 12.22 6.14
CA THR A 23 3.82 11.61 4.85
C THR A 23 2.61 11.55 3.92
N GLU A 24 1.44 11.11 4.38
CA GLU A 24 0.19 11.12 3.59
C GLU A 24 -0.17 12.51 3.06
N PHE A 25 -0.02 13.55 3.87
CA PHE A 25 -0.29 14.93 3.44
C PHE A 25 0.68 15.38 2.33
N GLU A 26 1.99 15.17 2.51
CA GLU A 26 3.01 15.50 1.52
C GLU A 26 2.83 14.72 0.22
N ASN A 27 2.46 13.44 0.32
CA ASN A 27 2.07 12.57 -0.79
C ASN A 27 0.94 13.19 -1.60
N SER A 28 -0.18 13.50 -0.96
CA SER A 28 -1.34 14.10 -1.63
C SER A 28 -1.00 15.40 -2.36
N LYS A 29 -0.07 16.20 -1.84
CA LYS A 29 0.33 17.46 -2.47
C LYS A 29 1.22 17.22 -3.69
N TYR A 30 2.24 16.37 -3.55
CA TYR A 30 3.16 16.06 -4.62
C TYR A 30 2.44 15.50 -5.85
N ASP A 31 1.52 14.56 -5.63
CA ASP A 31 0.80 13.90 -6.73
C ASP A 31 -0.11 14.90 -7.46
N ARG A 32 -0.77 15.81 -6.72
CA ARG A 32 -1.55 16.91 -7.31
C ARG A 32 -0.69 17.86 -8.15
N ASP A 33 0.49 18.23 -7.68
CA ASP A 33 1.39 19.14 -8.40
C ASP A 33 1.82 18.52 -9.74
N TYR A 34 2.14 17.22 -9.77
CA TYR A 34 2.48 16.51 -11.02
C TYR A 34 1.32 16.41 -12.00
N LEU A 35 0.11 16.11 -11.54
CA LEU A 35 -1.08 16.07 -12.40
C LEU A 35 -1.36 17.43 -13.06
N VAL A 36 -1.19 18.53 -12.31
CA VAL A 36 -1.27 19.88 -12.88
C VAL A 36 -0.18 20.10 -13.93
N MET A 37 1.06 19.69 -13.66
CA MET A 37 2.15 19.81 -14.64
C MET A 37 1.89 19.02 -15.92
N PHE A 38 1.35 17.80 -15.84
CA PHE A 38 0.98 17.01 -17.01
C PHE A 38 -0.10 17.70 -17.83
N LYS A 39 -1.13 18.23 -17.16
CA LYS A 39 -2.22 18.97 -17.80
C LYS A 39 -1.71 20.23 -18.53
N ASP A 40 -0.87 21.03 -17.87
CA ASP A 40 -0.31 22.24 -18.48
C ASP A 40 0.61 21.88 -19.66
N SER A 41 1.39 20.81 -19.54
CA SER A 41 2.25 20.31 -20.63
C SER A 41 1.44 19.79 -21.81
N ALA A 42 0.30 19.12 -21.57
CA ALA A 42 -0.61 18.67 -22.60
C ALA A 42 -1.35 19.82 -23.29
N ILE A 43 -1.68 20.90 -22.56
CA ILE A 43 -2.23 22.13 -23.16
C ILE A 43 -1.19 22.79 -24.09
N ALA A 44 0.08 22.86 -23.66
CA ALA A 44 1.14 23.49 -24.43
C ALA A 44 1.60 22.64 -25.64
N HIS A 45 1.71 21.32 -25.45
CA HIS A 45 2.28 20.37 -26.40
C HIS A 45 1.46 19.06 -26.44
N PRO A 46 0.22 19.12 -26.95
CA PRO A 46 -0.72 17.98 -26.90
C PRO A 46 -0.20 16.75 -27.64
N GLU A 47 0.50 16.91 -28.76
CA GLU A 47 1.08 15.81 -29.54
C GLU A 47 2.20 15.07 -28.81
N THR A 48 2.66 15.61 -27.68
CA THR A 48 3.73 15.04 -26.86
C THR A 48 3.22 14.55 -25.52
N TYR A 49 2.30 15.27 -24.86
CA TYR A 49 1.91 14.99 -23.48
C TYR A 49 0.47 14.52 -23.29
N ALA A 50 -0.39 14.51 -24.31
CA ALA A 50 -1.79 14.09 -24.11
C ALA A 50 -1.91 12.64 -23.61
N VAL A 51 -1.09 11.72 -24.16
CA VAL A 51 -1.07 10.31 -23.70
C VAL A 51 -0.48 10.21 -22.30
N ALA A 52 0.61 10.94 -22.02
CA ALA A 52 1.20 10.99 -20.69
C ALA A 52 0.21 11.51 -19.63
N GLN A 53 -0.59 12.53 -19.94
CA GLN A 53 -1.62 13.02 -19.02
C GLN A 53 -2.65 11.94 -18.69
N ILE A 54 -3.19 11.26 -19.72
CA ILE A 54 -4.17 10.19 -19.53
C ILE A 54 -3.57 9.06 -18.68
N ASN A 55 -2.35 8.62 -19.01
CA ASN A 55 -1.67 7.56 -18.27
C ASN A 55 -1.43 7.96 -16.81
N ALA A 56 -1.03 9.20 -16.54
CA ALA A 56 -0.84 9.71 -15.19
C ALA A 56 -2.16 9.73 -14.40
N GLU A 57 -3.24 10.25 -14.98
CA GLU A 57 -4.57 10.28 -14.35
C GLU A 57 -5.11 8.86 -14.06
N GLU A 58 -4.94 7.93 -15.00
CA GLU A 58 -5.33 6.53 -14.80
C GLU A 58 -4.51 5.85 -13.70
N PHE A 59 -3.20 6.09 -13.66
CA PHE A 59 -2.33 5.54 -12.62
C PHE A 59 -2.67 6.09 -11.24
N HIS A 60 -2.96 7.40 -11.15
CA HIS A 60 -3.44 8.06 -9.94
C HIS A 60 -4.71 7.41 -9.40
N TYR A 61 -5.68 7.19 -10.30
CA TYR A 61 -6.96 6.60 -9.95
C TYR A 61 -6.76 5.18 -9.38
N LYS A 62 -5.98 4.33 -10.04
CA LYS A 62 -5.68 2.97 -9.58
C LYS A 62 -5.01 2.95 -8.20
N THR A 63 -4.04 3.85 -7.99
CA THR A 63 -3.32 3.97 -6.71
C THR A 63 -4.22 4.48 -5.60
N THR A 64 -5.05 5.49 -5.86
CA THR A 64 -6.05 6.00 -4.90
C THR A 64 -7.03 4.90 -4.49
N GLN A 65 -7.57 4.15 -5.45
CA GLN A 65 -8.48 3.04 -5.16
C GLN A 65 -7.82 1.98 -4.27
N LEU A 66 -6.57 1.59 -4.55
CA LEU A 66 -5.85 0.64 -3.70
C LEU A 66 -5.69 1.18 -2.27
N ILE A 67 -5.29 2.44 -2.11
CA ILE A 67 -5.09 3.06 -0.78
C ILE A 67 -6.39 3.06 0.03
N GLU A 68 -7.50 3.44 -0.58
CA GLU A 68 -8.83 3.45 0.06
C GLU A 68 -9.26 2.03 0.47
N GLN A 69 -9.05 1.05 -0.39
CA GLN A 69 -9.38 -0.34 -0.11
C GLN A 69 -8.49 -0.94 0.99
N LEU A 70 -7.19 -0.61 1.02
CA LEU A 70 -6.29 -0.99 2.10
C LEU A 70 -6.67 -0.32 3.43
N GLU A 71 -7.15 0.92 3.40
CA GLU A 71 -7.67 1.60 4.58
C GLU A 71 -8.93 0.91 5.11
N HIS A 72 -9.81 0.45 4.23
CA HIS A 72 -10.94 -0.39 4.63
C HIS A 72 -10.48 -1.66 5.37
N VAL A 73 -9.41 -2.32 4.90
CA VAL A 73 -8.84 -3.49 5.60
C VAL A 73 -8.26 -3.12 6.98
N LYS A 74 -7.60 -1.95 7.12
CA LYS A 74 -7.14 -1.46 8.43
C LYS A 74 -8.31 -1.23 9.38
N ASN A 75 -9.43 -0.70 8.88
CA ASN A 75 -10.65 -0.51 9.68
C ASN A 75 -11.24 -1.85 10.17
N GLU A 76 -11.13 -2.94 9.40
CA GLU A 76 -11.53 -4.28 9.87
C GLU A 76 -10.66 -4.78 11.03
N ILE A 77 -9.36 -4.45 11.03
CA ILE A 77 -8.47 -4.72 12.17
C ILE A 77 -8.90 -3.87 13.38
N ASP A 78 -9.19 -2.59 13.17
CA ASP A 78 -9.63 -1.67 14.24
C ASP A 78 -10.96 -2.11 14.86
N ASN A 79 -11.92 -2.54 14.05
CA ASN A 79 -13.18 -3.12 14.50
C ASN A 79 -12.97 -4.38 15.36
N PHE A 80 -11.96 -5.20 15.04
CA PHE A 80 -11.62 -6.40 15.80
C PHE A 80 -10.97 -6.09 17.16
N ILE A 81 -10.07 -5.10 17.22
CA ILE A 81 -9.34 -4.75 18.46
C ILE A 81 -10.12 -3.78 19.37
N GLY A 82 -11.09 -3.04 18.83
CA GLY A 82 -11.86 -2.04 19.57
C GLY A 82 -11.12 -0.70 19.73
N GLU A 83 -11.35 0.01 20.84
CA GLU A 83 -10.74 1.32 21.07
C GLU A 83 -9.20 1.27 21.01
N VAL A 84 -8.63 2.13 20.18
CA VAL A 84 -7.20 2.20 19.81
C VAL A 84 -6.31 2.49 21.04
N ASP A 85 -6.86 3.12 22.08
CA ASP A 85 -6.13 3.45 23.32
C ASP A 85 -5.77 2.21 24.16
N ASN A 86 -6.30 1.04 23.81
CA ASN A 86 -6.01 -0.21 24.50
C ASN A 86 -4.86 -0.98 23.84
N TYR A 87 -3.62 -0.61 24.19
CA TYR A 87 -2.40 -1.22 23.66
C TYR A 87 -2.29 -2.74 23.82
N GLU A 88 -2.95 -3.35 24.82
CA GLU A 88 -2.98 -4.81 24.94
C GLU A 88 -3.77 -5.46 23.79
N MET A 89 -4.73 -4.73 23.20
CA MET A 89 -5.50 -5.17 22.05
C MET A 89 -4.69 -5.06 20.74
N MET A 90 -3.71 -4.17 20.67
CA MET A 90 -2.82 -4.05 19.51
C MET A 90 -1.86 -5.23 19.33
N ASP A 91 -1.54 -5.93 20.42
CA ASP A 91 -0.72 -7.14 20.40
C ASP A 91 -1.56 -8.42 20.10
N LYS A 92 -2.90 -8.30 19.96
CA LYS A 92 -3.75 -9.44 19.58
C LYS A 92 -3.42 -9.93 18.17
N LEU A 93 -3.51 -11.24 17.95
CA LEU A 93 -3.31 -11.82 16.63
C LEU A 93 -4.48 -11.50 15.70
N VAL A 94 -4.18 -11.11 14.46
CA VAL A 94 -5.19 -10.78 13.44
C VAL A 94 -5.81 -12.01 12.76
N ASN A 95 -5.52 -13.22 13.24
CA ASN A 95 -6.03 -14.44 12.64
C ASN A 95 -7.57 -14.41 12.45
N PRO A 96 -8.39 -13.97 13.41
CA PRO A 96 -9.84 -13.90 13.23
C PRO A 96 -10.29 -12.90 12.15
N VAL A 97 -9.46 -11.89 11.85
CA VAL A 97 -9.75 -10.87 10.83
C VAL A 97 -9.59 -11.46 9.44
N PHE A 98 -8.55 -12.27 9.18
CA PHE A 98 -8.18 -12.70 7.83
C PHE A 98 -8.45 -14.18 7.54
N PHE A 99 -8.65 -15.01 8.57
CA PHE A 99 -8.68 -16.47 8.44
C PHE A 99 -9.91 -17.09 9.11
N SER A 100 -10.31 -18.25 8.59
CA SER A 100 -11.27 -19.16 9.18
C SER A 100 -10.65 -20.56 9.18
N ASN A 101 -10.19 -20.98 10.36
CA ASN A 101 -9.28 -22.12 10.53
C ASN A 101 -7.99 -21.91 9.71
N ASP A 102 -7.72 -22.79 8.74
CA ASP A 102 -6.52 -22.75 7.91
C ASP A 102 -6.72 -22.07 6.54
N SER A 103 -7.90 -21.53 6.27
CA SER A 103 -8.22 -20.86 5.00
C SER A 103 -8.50 -19.38 5.19
N LEU A 104 -8.31 -18.57 4.14
CA LEU A 104 -8.72 -17.17 4.13
C LEU A 104 -10.24 -17.03 4.29
N ASN A 105 -10.67 -16.07 5.10
CA ASN A 105 -12.06 -15.63 5.18
C ASN A 105 -12.34 -14.54 4.12
N SER A 106 -13.50 -13.89 4.19
CA SER A 106 -13.86 -12.82 3.25
C SER A 106 -12.86 -11.66 3.22
N THR A 107 -12.38 -11.19 4.37
CA THR A 107 -11.44 -10.08 4.46
C THR A 107 -10.05 -10.49 3.96
N GLY A 108 -9.60 -11.71 4.26
CA GLY A 108 -8.35 -12.26 3.72
C GLY A 108 -8.38 -12.43 2.20
N ILE A 109 -9.49 -12.91 1.64
CA ILE A 109 -9.71 -13.00 0.19
C ILE A 109 -9.74 -11.61 -0.43
N TYR A 110 -10.45 -10.67 0.20
CA TYR A 110 -10.54 -9.29 -0.27
C TYR A 110 -9.17 -8.62 -0.33
N LEU A 111 -8.35 -8.74 0.72
CA LEU A 111 -6.98 -8.22 0.75
C LEU A 111 -6.12 -8.80 -0.38
N LYS A 112 -6.18 -10.12 -0.59
CA LYS A 112 -5.47 -10.79 -1.70
C LYS A 112 -5.93 -10.23 -3.05
N GLN A 113 -7.23 -10.05 -3.21
CA GLN A 113 -7.82 -9.58 -4.46
C GLN A 113 -7.41 -8.15 -4.79
N ILE A 114 -7.58 -7.19 -3.87
CA ILE A 114 -7.27 -5.78 -4.15
C ILE A 114 -5.80 -5.55 -4.51
N ILE A 115 -4.88 -6.30 -3.91
CA ILE A 115 -3.45 -6.22 -4.23
C ILE A 115 -3.17 -6.82 -5.62
N SER A 116 -3.75 -7.97 -5.93
CA SER A 116 -3.60 -8.62 -7.24
C SER A 116 -4.21 -7.77 -8.36
N ASP A 117 -5.40 -7.20 -8.12
CA ASP A 117 -6.10 -6.33 -9.06
C ASP A 117 -5.27 -5.06 -9.32
N TYR A 118 -4.70 -4.45 -8.27
CA TYR A 118 -3.77 -3.34 -8.46
C TYR A 118 -2.55 -3.72 -9.30
N TYR A 119 -1.83 -4.78 -8.93
CA TYR A 119 -0.65 -5.28 -9.66
C TYR A 119 -0.93 -5.45 -11.16
N THR A 120 -1.98 -6.21 -11.49
CA THR A 120 -2.39 -6.46 -12.88
C THR A 120 -2.88 -5.21 -13.61
N SER A 121 -3.47 -4.25 -12.90
CA SER A 121 -3.96 -3.02 -13.51
C SER A 121 -2.83 -2.04 -13.89
N VAL A 122 -1.68 -2.10 -13.22
CA VAL A 122 -0.57 -1.15 -13.42
C VAL A 122 0.62 -1.75 -14.16
N GLU A 123 0.77 -3.08 -14.21
CA GLU A 123 1.94 -3.75 -14.80
C GLU A 123 2.18 -3.35 -16.26
N ASP A 124 1.12 -3.25 -17.07
CA ASP A 124 1.22 -2.83 -18.47
C ASP A 124 1.68 -1.37 -18.62
N GLN A 125 1.26 -0.48 -17.71
CA GLN A 125 1.60 0.95 -17.77
C GLN A 125 3.09 1.19 -17.46
N VAL A 126 3.70 0.29 -16.67
CA VAL A 126 5.10 0.41 -16.25
C VAL A 126 6.07 -0.41 -17.09
N TYR A 127 5.58 -1.18 -18.07
CA TYR A 127 6.38 -2.11 -18.88
C TYR A 127 7.61 -1.46 -19.55
N PHE A 128 7.48 -0.23 -20.06
CA PHE A 128 8.61 0.49 -20.67
C PHE A 128 9.56 1.15 -19.66
N PHE A 129 9.31 0.94 -18.36
CA PHE A 129 10.01 1.52 -17.23
C PHE A 129 10.55 0.40 -16.32
N ALA A 130 11.53 -0.36 -16.81
CA ALA A 130 12.04 -1.59 -16.19
C ALA A 130 12.32 -1.52 -14.67
N ASP A 131 12.87 -0.40 -14.17
CA ASP A 131 13.13 -0.25 -12.72
C ASP A 131 11.82 -0.17 -11.91
N ILE A 132 10.81 0.51 -12.46
CA ILE A 132 9.48 0.66 -11.87
C ILE A 132 8.70 -0.66 -11.99
N GLU A 133 8.74 -1.29 -13.16
CA GLU A 133 8.16 -2.62 -13.39
C GLU A 133 8.66 -3.65 -12.37
N LYS A 134 9.98 -3.73 -12.19
CA LYS A 134 10.60 -4.62 -11.21
C LYS A 134 10.14 -4.30 -9.78
N LYS A 135 9.98 -3.03 -9.45
CA LYS A 135 9.51 -2.59 -8.14
C LYS A 135 8.06 -3.02 -7.91
N VAL A 136 7.17 -2.71 -8.85
CA VAL A 136 5.76 -3.16 -8.85
C VAL A 136 5.68 -4.67 -8.65
N GLN A 137 6.43 -5.44 -9.43
CA GLN A 137 6.46 -6.90 -9.32
C GLN A 137 6.93 -7.36 -7.93
N SER A 138 8.03 -6.79 -7.42
CA SER A 138 8.56 -7.18 -6.10
C SER A 138 7.65 -6.80 -4.92
N SER A 139 6.79 -5.79 -5.10
CA SER A 139 5.94 -5.24 -4.04
C SER A 139 4.55 -5.84 -4.02
N PHE A 140 3.97 -6.14 -5.18
CA PHE A 140 2.55 -6.50 -5.30
C PHE A 140 2.29 -7.84 -6.00
N ASN A 141 3.31 -8.52 -6.53
CA ASN A 141 3.13 -9.90 -6.99
C ASN A 141 2.97 -10.84 -5.78
N LEU A 142 1.82 -11.49 -5.67
CA LEU A 142 1.44 -12.34 -4.54
C LEU A 142 1.89 -13.80 -4.71
N GLU A 143 3.03 -14.02 -5.36
CA GLU A 143 3.61 -15.35 -5.48
C GLU A 143 3.93 -15.93 -4.09
N PRO A 144 3.75 -17.26 -3.91
CA PRO A 144 4.06 -17.89 -2.63
C PRO A 144 5.54 -17.71 -2.25
N VAL A 145 5.78 -17.44 -0.96
CA VAL A 145 7.09 -17.15 -0.40
C VAL A 145 7.69 -18.40 0.23
N ILE A 146 8.99 -18.62 0.06
CA ILE A 146 9.74 -19.65 0.79
C ILE A 146 10.23 -19.04 2.11
N ASN A 147 9.78 -19.58 3.24
CA ASN A 147 10.20 -19.10 4.55
C ASN A 147 11.63 -19.58 4.90
N VAL A 148 12.16 -19.12 6.04
CA VAL A 148 13.50 -19.48 6.53
C VAL A 148 13.67 -20.98 6.82
N GLU A 149 12.57 -21.71 6.97
CA GLU A 149 12.52 -23.16 7.22
C GLU A 149 12.42 -23.96 5.90
N GLY A 150 12.37 -23.28 4.75
CA GLY A 150 12.26 -23.90 3.43
C GLY A 150 10.83 -24.29 3.03
N GLU A 151 9.83 -23.89 3.82
CA GLU A 151 8.42 -24.15 3.53
C GLU A 151 7.84 -23.09 2.60
N LYS A 152 7.10 -23.54 1.58
CA LYS A 152 6.31 -22.66 0.70
C LYS A 152 5.04 -22.21 1.44
N LYS A 153 4.87 -20.90 1.59
CA LYS A 153 3.70 -20.27 2.20
C LYS A 153 3.00 -19.37 1.20
N GLU A 154 1.67 -19.39 1.20
CA GLU A 154 0.89 -18.39 0.48
C GLU A 154 1.21 -16.99 1.02
N TRP A 155 1.15 -15.97 0.18
CA TRP A 155 1.63 -14.62 0.53
C TRP A 155 0.88 -14.02 1.74
N VAL A 156 -0.45 -14.19 1.80
CA VAL A 156 -1.25 -13.67 2.92
C VAL A 156 -0.95 -14.43 4.21
N ASP A 157 -0.80 -15.75 4.15
CA ASP A 157 -0.38 -16.56 5.29
C ASP A 157 0.97 -16.09 5.82
N TYR A 158 1.95 -15.87 4.94
CA TYR A 158 3.29 -15.44 5.32
C TYR A 158 3.33 -14.05 5.99
N HIS A 159 2.44 -13.13 5.58
CA HIS A 159 2.46 -11.75 6.05
C HIS A 159 1.42 -11.41 7.12
N PHE A 160 0.43 -12.26 7.37
CA PHE A 160 -0.68 -11.97 8.30
C PHE A 160 -1.04 -13.11 9.23
N LYS A 161 -0.66 -14.37 8.96
CA LYS A 161 -0.95 -15.48 9.89
C LYS A 161 -0.09 -15.32 11.13
N ASP A 162 -0.74 -15.34 12.30
CA ASP A 162 -0.11 -15.19 13.62
C ASP A 162 0.62 -13.84 13.81
N PHE A 163 0.26 -12.82 13.03
CA PHE A 163 0.78 -11.46 13.20
C PHE A 163 -0.04 -10.70 14.25
N PRO A 164 0.60 -9.90 15.12
CA PRO A 164 -0.12 -8.96 15.98
C PRO A 164 -0.77 -7.84 15.15
N SER A 165 -1.88 -7.29 15.63
CA SER A 165 -2.66 -6.24 14.95
C SER A 165 -1.83 -5.04 14.56
N ILE A 166 -0.92 -4.58 15.42
CA ILE A 166 -0.04 -3.46 15.07
C ILE A 166 0.87 -3.77 13.88
N ALA A 167 1.46 -4.97 13.83
CA ALA A 167 2.34 -5.35 12.73
C ALA A 167 1.56 -5.50 11.41
N ALA A 168 0.34 -6.02 11.48
CA ALA A 168 -0.55 -6.11 10.32
C ALA A 168 -0.92 -4.71 9.79
N LYS A 169 -1.28 -3.76 10.67
CA LYS A 169 -1.56 -2.37 10.28
C LYS A 169 -0.34 -1.70 9.64
N VAL A 170 0.83 -1.83 10.25
CA VAL A 170 2.09 -1.30 9.71
C VAL A 170 2.39 -1.91 8.33
N LYS A 171 2.19 -3.21 8.15
CA LYS A 171 2.38 -3.88 6.86
C LYS A 171 1.44 -3.32 5.79
N ILE A 172 0.17 -3.03 6.13
CA ILE A 172 -0.78 -2.42 5.21
C ILE A 172 -0.38 -0.98 4.88
N SER A 173 0.05 -0.18 5.86
CA SER A 173 0.58 1.17 5.62
C SER A 173 1.80 1.16 4.71
N GLN A 174 2.71 0.20 4.88
CA GLN A 174 3.85 0.05 3.96
C GLN A 174 3.43 -0.26 2.51
N LEU A 175 2.33 -0.99 2.30
CA LEU A 175 1.78 -1.22 0.95
C LEU A 175 1.22 0.08 0.36
N GLN A 176 0.50 0.87 1.16
CA GLN A 176 -0.01 2.20 0.76
C GLN A 176 1.15 3.12 0.35
N GLU A 177 2.17 3.24 1.21
CA GLU A 177 3.37 4.06 0.94
C GLU A 177 4.14 3.58 -0.30
N THR A 178 4.26 2.26 -0.49
CA THR A 178 4.95 1.68 -1.65
C THR A 178 4.23 2.01 -2.96
N ALA A 179 2.89 1.94 -2.98
CA ALA A 179 2.09 2.29 -4.15
C ALA A 179 2.27 3.77 -4.54
N ILE A 180 2.22 4.67 -3.54
CA ILE A 180 2.46 6.10 -3.74
C ILE A 180 3.88 6.33 -4.28
N GLN A 181 4.90 5.69 -3.70
CA GLN A 181 6.26 5.89 -4.15
C GLN A 181 6.47 5.42 -5.60
N ILE A 182 5.81 4.33 -6.00
CA ILE A 182 5.81 3.85 -7.39
C ILE A 182 5.12 4.87 -8.32
N GLU A 183 3.98 5.43 -7.93
CA GLU A 183 3.27 6.47 -8.69
C GLU A 183 4.16 7.68 -8.96
N ARG A 184 4.90 8.12 -7.94
CA ARG A 184 5.84 9.25 -8.06
C ARG A 184 6.98 8.96 -9.02
N GLU A 185 7.60 7.79 -8.89
CA GLU A 185 8.67 7.36 -9.79
C GLU A 185 8.14 7.25 -11.23
N TYR A 186 6.91 6.75 -11.39
CA TYR A 186 6.22 6.69 -12.67
C TYR A 186 6.00 8.08 -13.28
N TYR A 187 5.51 9.05 -12.50
CA TYR A 187 5.36 10.43 -12.95
C TYR A 187 6.66 11.07 -13.41
N GLU A 188 7.74 10.90 -12.63
CA GLU A 188 9.06 11.37 -13.02
C GLU A 188 9.54 10.74 -14.33
N ALA A 189 9.34 9.43 -14.48
CA ALA A 189 9.76 8.70 -15.67
C ALA A 189 8.93 9.10 -16.89
N LEU A 190 7.61 9.24 -16.73
CA LEU A 190 6.67 9.63 -17.77
C LEU A 190 6.88 11.08 -18.22
N MET A 191 7.26 11.99 -17.32
CA MET A 191 7.68 13.36 -17.71
C MET A 191 8.94 13.35 -18.59
N LYS A 192 9.91 12.47 -18.30
CA LYS A 192 11.14 12.31 -19.10
C LYS A 192 10.87 11.60 -20.43
N LYS A 193 9.83 10.77 -20.48
CA LYS A 193 9.48 9.87 -21.58
C LYS A 193 7.96 9.85 -21.82
N PRO A 194 7.36 10.92 -22.37
CA PRO A 194 5.90 11.09 -22.40
C PRO A 194 5.18 10.36 -23.55
N LYS A 195 5.92 9.74 -24.49
CA LYS A 195 5.39 9.08 -25.71
C LYS A 195 5.46 7.55 -25.68
N PHE A 196 5.62 6.96 -24.51
CA PHE A 196 5.70 5.50 -24.34
C PHE A 196 4.39 4.98 -23.74
#